data_AF-A0A937NJK8-F1
#
_entry.id   AF-A0A937NJK8-F1
#
_cell.length_a   1.000
_cell.length_b   1.000
_cell.length_c   1.000
_cell.angle_alpha   90.00
_cell.angle_beta   90.00
_cell.angle_gamma   90.00
#
_symmetry.space_group_name_H-M   'P 1'
#
loop_
_entity.id
_entity.type
_entity.pdbx_description
1 polymer ?
#
loop_
_entity_poly.entity_id
_entity_poly.type
_entity_poly.pdbx_seq_one_letter_code
_entity_poly.pdbx_strand_id
1 'polypeptide(L)'
;MEKKTRRPIPMEFGSMPLDPVYAWGIVLEPVETLIEHTAGFIEQLARETYERGEEFSLEELEQRFLAFFDRLVQEGTLTRLPDAPPEVGRRILGPRRWLRAQRIRINRSAAHWREYGDPDPASKPVASAHATPSPGSGPSP
;
A
#
# COMPACT_ATOMS: atom_id res chain seq x y z
N MET A 1 21.12 20.66 -13.54
CA MET A 1 20.19 20.71 -12.39
C MET A 1 19.20 19.56 -12.53
N GLU A 2 19.51 18.41 -11.93
CA GLU A 2 18.61 17.25 -11.93
C GLU A 2 17.35 17.57 -11.14
N LYS A 3 16.22 17.67 -11.85
CA LYS A 3 14.90 17.60 -11.25
C LYS A 3 14.70 16.16 -10.78
N LYS A 4 15.12 15.86 -9.55
CA LYS A 4 14.69 14.65 -8.83
C LYS A 4 13.18 14.70 -8.79
N THR A 5 12.53 13.92 -9.64
CA THR A 5 11.12 13.57 -9.59
C THR A 5 10.88 13.00 -8.20
N ARG A 6 10.45 13.88 -7.27
CA ARG A 6 9.88 13.45 -5.99
C ARG A 6 8.65 12.65 -6.37
N ARG A 7 8.79 11.32 -6.39
CA ARG A 7 7.65 10.41 -6.31
C ARG A 7 6.77 10.95 -5.17
N PRO A 8 5.44 11.01 -5.35
CA PRO A 8 4.58 11.44 -4.27
C PRO A 8 4.94 10.64 -3.04
N ILE A 9 5.41 11.34 -2.00
CA ILE A 9 5.68 10.75 -0.70
C ILE A 9 4.30 10.25 -0.23
N PRO A 10 4.09 8.95 0.05
CA PRO A 10 2.78 8.41 0.47
C PRO A 10 2.33 8.86 1.87
N MET A 11 2.56 10.12 2.19
CA MET A 11 2.46 10.71 3.51
C MET A 11 1.17 11.53 3.63
N GLU A 12 0.05 11.05 3.06
CA GLU A 12 -1.29 11.64 3.27
C GLU A 12 -2.41 10.57 3.35
N PHE A 13 -2.17 9.46 4.03
CA PHE A 13 -3.23 8.66 4.67
C PHE A 13 -2.88 8.42 6.13
N GLY A 14 -2.91 9.52 6.89
CA GLY A 14 -2.45 9.66 8.26
C GLY A 14 -2.72 8.49 9.21
N SER A 15 -1.69 8.25 10.02
CA SER A 15 -1.73 7.83 11.42
C SER A 15 -2.11 6.39 11.80
N MET A 16 -1.94 5.39 10.93
CA MET A 16 -1.89 4.00 11.40
C MET A 16 -0.58 3.30 11.05
N PRO A 17 0.20 2.84 12.04
CA PRO A 17 1.52 2.26 11.82
C PRO A 17 1.41 0.94 11.06
N LEU A 18 2.33 0.70 10.12
CA LEU A 18 2.47 -0.60 9.44
C LEU A 18 3.23 -1.62 10.29
N ASP A 19 3.85 -1.16 11.37
CA ASP A 19 4.62 -2.00 12.27
C ASP A 19 3.69 -2.93 13.09
N PRO A 20 3.90 -4.26 13.06
CA PRO A 20 3.12 -5.24 13.82
C PRO A 20 3.26 -5.07 15.34
N VAL A 21 4.21 -4.27 15.84
CA VAL A 21 4.34 -3.97 17.27
C VAL A 21 3.03 -3.40 17.83
N TYR A 22 2.35 -2.53 17.09
CA TYR A 22 1.10 -1.87 17.54
C TYR A 22 -0.12 -2.79 17.53
N ALA A 23 -0.01 -3.97 16.91
CA ALA A 23 -1.05 -4.97 16.86
C ALA A 23 -0.78 -6.08 17.89
N TRP A 24 0.33 -6.79 17.73
CA TRP A 24 0.64 -8.01 18.47
C TRP A 24 1.79 -7.83 19.46
N GLY A 25 2.46 -6.67 19.50
CA GLY A 25 3.68 -6.48 20.27
C GLY A 25 4.91 -7.10 19.61
N ILE A 26 4.80 -7.60 18.39
CA ILE A 26 5.92 -8.22 17.66
C ILE A 26 6.89 -7.13 17.23
N VAL A 27 8.16 -7.26 17.63
CA VAL A 27 9.23 -6.31 17.26
C VAL A 27 10.09 -6.95 16.17
N LEU A 28 10.16 -6.28 15.01
CA LEU A 28 10.95 -6.72 13.86
C LEU A 28 11.89 -5.60 13.40
N GLU A 29 13.12 -5.97 13.10
CA GLU A 29 14.14 -5.05 12.59
C GLU A 29 14.81 -5.59 11.32
N PRO A 30 15.29 -4.71 10.42
CA PRO A 30 15.22 -3.25 10.46
C PRO A 30 13.81 -2.72 10.20
N VAL A 31 13.42 -1.66 10.92
CA VAL A 31 12.06 -1.09 10.83
C VAL A 31 11.80 -0.54 9.42
N GLU A 32 12.77 0.12 8.81
CA GLU A 32 12.62 0.68 7.45
C GLU A 32 12.31 -0.42 6.43
N THR A 33 13.03 -1.53 6.50
CA THR A 33 12.80 -2.72 5.67
C THR A 33 11.43 -3.32 5.93
N LEU A 34 11.02 -3.44 7.19
CA LEU A 34 9.68 -3.90 7.57
C LEU A 34 8.59 -3.02 6.94
N ILE A 35 8.70 -1.70 7.06
CA ILE A 35 7.73 -0.75 6.52
C ILE A 35 7.62 -0.85 4.99
N GLU A 36 8.76 -0.91 4.29
CA GLU A 36 8.80 -1.04 2.82
C GLU A 36 8.14 -2.34 2.35
N HIS A 37 8.54 -3.48 2.92
CA HIS A 37 7.99 -4.78 2.56
C HIS A 37 6.49 -4.89 2.91
N THR A 38 6.06 -4.34 4.05
CA THR A 38 4.64 -4.34 4.45
C THR A 38 3.79 -3.49 3.51
N ALA A 39 4.31 -2.34 3.06
CA ALA A 39 3.62 -1.51 2.08
C ALA A 39 3.43 -2.27 0.75
N GLY A 40 4.48 -2.93 0.24
CA GLY A 40 4.38 -3.76 -0.96
C GLY A 40 3.40 -4.93 -0.80
N PHE A 41 3.35 -5.55 0.38
CA PHE A 41 2.39 -6.62 0.64
C PHE A 41 0.94 -6.12 0.67
N ILE A 42 0.69 -4.93 1.22
CA ILE A 42 -0.64 -4.29 1.18
C ILE A 42 -1.06 -4.00 -0.26
N GLU A 43 -0.15 -3.52 -1.11
CA GLU A 43 -0.41 -3.31 -2.54
C GLU A 43 -0.72 -4.63 -3.26
N GLN A 44 0.00 -5.71 -2.96
CA GLN A 44 -0.31 -7.05 -3.48
C GLN A 44 -1.72 -7.49 -3.06
N LEU A 45 -2.10 -7.33 -1.79
CA LEU A 45 -3.45 -7.67 -1.33
C LEU A 45 -4.53 -6.79 -2.00
N ALA A 46 -4.24 -5.51 -2.25
CA ALA A 46 -5.14 -4.65 -3.01
C ALA A 46 -5.33 -5.18 -4.44
N ARG A 47 -4.27 -5.71 -5.05
CA ARG A 47 -4.32 -6.29 -6.40
C ARG A 47 -5.18 -7.53 -6.43
N GLU A 48 -4.96 -8.44 -5.49
CA GLU A 48 -5.79 -9.63 -5.34
C GLU A 48 -7.26 -9.27 -5.08
N THR A 49 -7.54 -8.25 -4.26
CA THR A 49 -8.91 -7.77 -4.01
C THR A 49 -9.54 -7.20 -5.28
N TYR A 50 -8.77 -6.46 -6.07
CA TYR A 50 -9.21 -5.94 -7.36
C TYR A 50 -9.58 -7.06 -8.32
N GLU A 51 -8.69 -8.04 -8.50
CA GLU A 51 -8.84 -9.16 -9.43
C GLU A 51 -9.95 -10.13 -9.03
N ARG A 52 -10.04 -10.47 -7.74
CA ARG A 52 -11.06 -11.38 -7.19
C ARG A 52 -12.44 -10.73 -7.13
N GLY A 53 -12.51 -9.41 -6.98
CA GLY A 53 -13.76 -8.68 -6.78
C GLY A 53 -14.34 -8.77 -5.35
N GLU A 54 -13.66 -9.45 -4.42
CA GLU A 54 -14.14 -9.73 -3.06
C GLU A 54 -13.13 -9.28 -2.00
N GLU A 55 -13.62 -8.66 -0.91
CA GLU A 55 -12.81 -8.21 0.22
C GLU A 55 -12.32 -9.36 1.11
N PHE A 56 -11.17 -9.18 1.78
CA PHE A 56 -10.69 -10.16 2.75
C PHE A 56 -11.41 -10.05 4.11
N SER A 57 -11.63 -11.21 4.75
CA SER A 57 -12.04 -11.25 6.14
C SER A 57 -10.90 -10.80 7.07
N LEU A 58 -11.20 -10.39 8.30
CA LEU A 58 -10.15 -9.99 9.25
C LEU A 58 -9.29 -11.19 9.67
N GLU A 59 -9.88 -12.38 9.77
CA GLU A 59 -9.19 -13.62 10.12
C GLU A 59 -8.21 -14.03 9.02
N GLU A 60 -8.64 -13.92 7.75
CA GLU A 60 -7.78 -14.18 6.61
C GLU A 60 -6.61 -13.18 6.54
N LEU A 61 -6.88 -11.89 6.76
CA LEU A 61 -5.82 -10.88 6.82
C LEU A 61 -4.84 -11.16 7.96
N GLU A 62 -5.32 -11.54 9.15
CA GLU A 62 -4.46 -11.88 10.29
C GLU A 62 -3.49 -13.01 9.93
N GLN A 63 -4.01 -14.10 9.39
CA GLN A 63 -3.19 -15.25 8.98
C GLN A 63 -2.16 -14.85 7.92
N ARG A 64 -2.57 -14.08 6.91
CA ARG A 64 -1.70 -13.63 5.83
C ARG A 64 -0.59 -12.71 6.31
N PHE A 65 -0.89 -11.73 7.17
CA PHE A 65 0.13 -10.82 7.71
C PHE A 65 1.12 -11.54 8.62
N LEU A 66 0.65 -12.41 9.51
CA LEU A 66 1.55 -13.17 10.39
C LEU A 66 2.46 -14.11 9.58
N ALA A 67 1.89 -14.84 8.61
CA ALA A 67 2.67 -15.70 7.72
C ALA A 67 3.69 -14.91 6.88
N PHE A 68 3.32 -13.71 6.42
CA PHE A 68 4.21 -12.80 5.71
C PHE A 68 5.39 -12.36 6.59
N PHE A 69 5.14 -11.92 7.82
CA PHE A 69 6.21 -11.52 8.74
C PHE A 69 7.12 -12.70 9.11
N ASP A 70 6.55 -13.86 9.40
CA ASP A 70 7.32 -15.07 9.71
C ASP A 70 8.22 -15.46 8.53
N ARG A 71 7.72 -15.35 7.30
CA ARG A 71 8.52 -15.60 6.09
C ARG A 71 9.70 -14.64 5.98
N LEU A 72 9.48 -13.33 6.20
CA LEU A 72 10.59 -12.34 6.17
C LEU A 72 11.67 -12.64 7.22
N VAL A 73 11.27 -13.16 8.38
CA VAL A 73 12.21 -13.59 9.42
C VAL A 73 12.96 -14.87 9.00
N GLN A 74 12.26 -15.85 8.44
CA GLN A 74 12.85 -17.09 7.94
C GLN A 74 13.85 -16.85 6.80
N GLU A 75 13.56 -15.90 5.92
CA GLU A 75 14.42 -15.48 4.82
C GLU A 75 15.63 -14.65 5.28
N GLY A 76 15.69 -14.28 6.57
CA GLY A 76 16.75 -13.42 7.12
C GLY A 76 16.64 -11.96 6.67
N THR A 77 15.51 -11.56 6.08
CA THR A 77 15.24 -10.15 5.70
C THR A 77 14.96 -9.31 6.94
N LEU A 78 14.26 -9.88 7.92
CA LEU A 78 14.01 -9.26 9.21
C LEU A 78 14.57 -10.14 10.34
N THR A 79 14.93 -9.51 11.45
CA THR A 79 15.27 -10.15 12.71
C THR A 79 14.13 -9.94 13.70
N ARG A 80 13.67 -11.02 14.32
CA ARG A 80 12.70 -10.95 15.41
C ARG A 80 13.40 -10.65 16.73
N LEU A 81 13.01 -9.55 17.36
CA LEU A 81 13.47 -9.18 18.70
C LEU A 81 12.45 -9.66 19.76
N PRO A 82 12.81 -9.59 21.06
CA PRO A 82 11.84 -9.82 22.12
C PRO A 82 10.60 -8.93 21.96
N ASP A 83 9.43 -9.53 22.18
CA ASP A 83 8.17 -8.82 22.03
C ASP A 83 8.10 -7.59 22.95
N ALA A 84 7.49 -6.52 22.45
CA ALA A 84 7.34 -5.28 23.17
C ALA A 84 6.41 -5.46 24.39
N PRO A 85 6.67 -4.73 25.48
CA PRO A 85 5.77 -4.70 26.62
C PRO A 85 4.34 -4.32 26.20
N PRO A 86 3.31 -4.85 26.90
CA PRO A 86 1.91 -4.65 26.53
C PRO A 86 1.48 -3.17 26.50
N GLU A 87 2.21 -2.29 27.19
CA GLU A 87 2.02 -0.83 27.17
C GLU A 87 2.29 -0.20 25.81
N VAL A 88 3.18 -0.80 25.00
CA VAL A 88 3.60 -0.31 23.69
C VAL A 88 2.80 -0.97 22.56
N GLY A 89 2.47 -2.25 22.70
CA GLY A 89 1.81 -3.01 21.62
C GLY A 89 0.28 -3.03 21.71
N ARG A 90 -0.25 -3.94 22.53
CA ARG A 90 -1.71 -4.22 22.61
C ARG A 90 -2.55 -3.04 23.08
N ARG A 91 -1.98 -2.11 23.85
CA ARG A 91 -2.74 -0.99 24.44
C ARG A 91 -2.96 0.18 23.48
N ILE A 92 -2.20 0.26 22.38
CA ILE A 92 -2.28 1.39 21.44
C ILE A 92 -3.34 1.16 20.35
N LEU A 93 -3.30 0.02 19.66
CA LEU A 93 -4.26 -0.32 18.59
C LEU A 93 -4.88 -1.70 18.79
N GLY A 94 -4.04 -2.70 19.01
CA GLY A 94 -4.43 -4.10 19.06
C GLY A 94 -4.77 -4.70 17.68
N PRO A 95 -4.77 -6.05 17.53
CA PRO A 95 -4.80 -6.70 16.23
C PRO A 95 -6.03 -6.33 15.39
N ARG A 96 -7.21 -6.35 16.01
CA ARG A 96 -8.48 -6.09 15.31
C ARG A 96 -8.55 -4.70 14.70
N ARG A 97 -8.05 -3.67 15.40
CA ARG A 97 -8.10 -2.28 14.91
C ARG A 97 -7.06 -2.07 13.82
N TRP A 98 -5.88 -2.64 14.00
CA TRP A 98 -4.82 -2.65 13.00
C TRP A 98 -5.28 -3.31 11.70
N LEU A 99 -5.80 -4.54 11.76
CA LEU A 99 -6.29 -5.26 10.58
C LEU A 99 -7.43 -4.53 9.87
N ARG A 100 -8.35 -3.92 10.64
CA ARG A 100 -9.45 -3.14 10.06
C ARG A 100 -8.95 -1.99 9.20
N ALA A 101 -7.95 -1.23 9.65
CA ALA A 101 -7.51 -0.11 8.84
C ALA A 101 -6.57 -0.53 7.69
N GLN A 102 -5.84 -1.66 7.81
CA GLN A 102 -5.19 -2.22 6.62
C GLN A 102 -6.22 -2.68 5.58
N ARG A 103 -7.33 -3.32 6.01
CA ARG A 103 -8.43 -3.67 5.10
C ARG A 103 -9.03 -2.45 4.40
N ILE A 104 -9.26 -1.36 5.14
CA ILE A 104 -9.76 -0.10 4.55
C ILE A 104 -8.77 0.43 3.51
N ARG A 105 -7.45 0.39 3.77
CA ARG A 105 -6.41 0.80 2.81
C ARG A 105 -6.44 -0.07 1.55
N ILE A 106 -6.43 -1.39 1.72
CA ILE A 106 -6.52 -2.38 0.63
C ILE A 106 -7.74 -2.12 -0.25
N ASN A 107 -8.92 -2.02 0.36
CA ASN A 107 -10.18 -1.84 -0.36
C ASN A 107 -10.23 -0.50 -1.09
N ARG A 108 -9.68 0.56 -0.49
CA ARG A 108 -9.61 1.88 -1.14
C ARG A 108 -8.70 1.87 -2.35
N SER A 109 -7.53 1.23 -2.27
CA SER A 109 -6.62 1.07 -3.42
C SER A 109 -7.30 0.27 -4.53
N ALA A 110 -7.94 -0.85 -4.20
CA ALA A 110 -8.66 -1.66 -5.17
C ALA A 110 -9.83 -0.88 -5.82
N ALA A 111 -10.60 -0.14 -5.03
CA ALA A 111 -11.70 0.68 -5.54
C ALA A 111 -11.21 1.78 -6.48
N HIS A 112 -10.11 2.46 -6.12
CA HIS A 112 -9.49 3.47 -6.96
C HIS A 112 -9.07 2.89 -8.32
N TRP A 113 -8.49 1.68 -8.37
CA TRP A 113 -8.15 1.02 -9.63
C TRP A 113 -9.36 0.59 -10.46
N ARG A 114 -10.50 0.30 -9.83
CA ARG A 114 -11.76 0.05 -10.56
C ARG A 114 -12.31 1.32 -11.20
N GLU A 115 -12.16 2.46 -10.54
CA GLU A 115 -12.72 3.73 -11.00
C GLU A 115 -11.85 4.41 -12.07
N TYR A 116 -10.53 4.42 -11.89
CA TYR A 116 -9.60 5.19 -12.73
C TYR A 116 -8.70 4.34 -13.62
N GLY A 117 -8.84 3.02 -13.57
CA GLY A 117 -7.92 2.08 -14.19
C GLY A 117 -6.73 1.77 -13.28
N ASP A 118 -6.15 0.59 -13.48
CA ASP A 118 -4.93 0.17 -12.82
C ASP A 118 -3.77 1.10 -13.21
N PRO A 119 -3.01 1.69 -12.26
CA PRO A 119 -1.73 2.31 -12.54
C PRO A 119 -0.74 1.19 -12.81
N ASP A 120 -0.89 0.54 -13.96
CA ASP A 120 0.14 -0.30 -14.52
C ASP A 120 1.43 0.55 -14.56
N PRO A 121 2.52 0.17 -13.87
CA PRO A 121 3.78 0.91 -13.91
C PRO A 121 4.40 0.96 -15.32
N ALA A 122 3.90 0.17 -16.28
CA ALA A 122 4.26 0.23 -17.69
C ALA A 122 3.36 1.16 -18.53
N SER A 123 2.21 1.60 -18.00
CA SER A 123 1.30 2.50 -18.70
C SER A 123 1.73 3.95 -18.52
N LYS A 124 2.55 4.43 -19.46
CA LYS A 124 2.80 5.87 -19.64
C LYS A 124 1.46 6.60 -19.75
N PRO A 125 1.33 7.83 -19.23
CA PRO A 125 0.11 8.61 -19.40
C PRO A 125 -0.14 8.79 -20.89
N VAL A 126 -1.24 8.23 -21.39
CA VAL A 126 -1.80 8.64 -22.68
C VAL A 126 -2.27 10.07 -22.47
N ALA A 127 -1.49 11.02 -22.98
CA ALA A 127 -1.92 12.40 -23.02
C ALA A 127 -3.24 12.42 -23.79
N SER A 128 -4.32 12.84 -23.13
CA SER A 128 -5.57 13.23 -23.79
C SER A 128 -5.24 14.33 -24.79
N ALA A 129 -4.99 13.94 -26.04
CA ALA A 129 -4.97 14.84 -27.16
C ALA A 129 -6.43 15.15 -27.50
N HIS A 130 -6.99 16.18 -26.86
CA HIS A 130 -8.22 16.79 -27.32
C HIS A 130 -8.00 18.29 -27.55
N ALA A 131 -7.89 18.58 -28.85
CA ALA A 131 -8.38 19.76 -29.56
C ALA A 131 -7.77 21.13 -29.26
N THR A 132 -6.89 21.56 -30.17
CA THR A 132 -6.84 22.96 -30.63
C THR A 132 -7.20 22.99 -32.12
N PRO A 133 -8.15 23.83 -32.56
CA PRO A 133 -8.42 24.00 -33.98
C PRO A 133 -7.37 24.95 -34.60
N SER A 134 -6.79 24.53 -35.72
CA SER A 134 -5.94 25.39 -36.58
C SER A 134 -6.78 26.45 -37.29
N PRO A 135 -6.31 27.71 -37.41
CA PRO A 135 -6.92 28.69 -38.28
C PRO A 135 -6.22 28.75 -39.64
N GLY A 136 -7.01 28.95 -40.70
CA GLY A 136 -6.57 29.70 -41.88
C GLY A 136 -6.21 28.89 -43.12
N SER A 137 -7.10 28.92 -44.11
CA SER A 137 -6.73 29.09 -45.52
C SER A 137 -7.93 29.72 -46.23
N GLY A 138 -7.74 30.95 -46.70
CA GLY A 138 -8.74 31.70 -47.45
C GLY A 138 -8.93 31.16 -48.87
N PRO A 139 -10.04 31.49 -49.55
CA PRO A 139 -10.19 31.18 -50.95
C PRO A 139 -9.74 32.35 -51.83
N SER A 140 -8.90 32.07 -52.81
CA SER A 140 -8.80 32.84 -54.07
C SER A 140 -9.25 31.94 -55.21
N PRO A 141 -10.05 32.48 -56.14
CA PRO A 141 -9.48 32.76 -57.46
C PRO A 141 -9.55 34.24 -57.85
#